data_AF-A0A438NEB8-F1
#
_entry.id   AF-A0A438NEB8-F1
#
_cell.length_a   1.000
_cell.length_b   1.000
_cell.length_c   1.000
_cell.angle_alpha   90.00
_cell.angle_beta   90.00
_cell.angle_gamma   90.00
#
_symmetry.space_group_name_H-M   'P 1'
#
loop_
_entity.id
_entity.type
_entity.pdbx_description
1 polymer ?
#
loop_
_entity_poly.entity_id
_entity_poly.type
_entity_poly.pdbx_seq_one_letter_code
_entity_poly.pdbx_strand_id
1 'polypeptide(L)'
;MGDANVHLPAFLPKTVEFAPGLSYELLQPITTFRQCHDGSPAEGRIVLTCKRIQDGEVNSLEYIIKIKARVPERNSDSEATTEATSSNTTRAELKALSVFRNINNPYAPHLVDYKEAVQGPHGPLPGGYLTFTVMTKMPGDSLHNLYFWGMTDDERKEITERFLIALR
;
A
#
# COMPACT_ATOMS: atom_id res chain seq x y z
N MET A 1 10.44 -24.56 11.04
CA MET A 1 9.57 -23.37 11.10
C MET A 1 8.97 -23.27 9.71
N GLY A 2 7.69 -23.62 9.57
CA GLY A 2 7.09 -23.88 8.26
C GLY A 2 7.02 -22.62 7.40
N ASP A 3 7.43 -22.76 6.14
CA ASP A 3 7.09 -21.82 5.07
C ASP A 3 5.57 -21.70 5.04
N ALA A 4 5.02 -20.68 5.70
CA ALA A 4 3.66 -20.25 5.42
C ALA A 4 3.68 -19.81 3.97
N ASN A 5 3.15 -20.65 3.07
CA ASN A 5 3.06 -20.37 1.65
C ASN A 5 2.34 -19.03 1.46
N VAL A 6 3.13 -17.97 1.27
CA VAL A 6 2.63 -16.62 1.07
C VAL A 6 1.98 -16.61 -0.31
N HIS A 7 0.65 -16.72 -0.33
CA HIS A 7 -0.10 -16.75 -1.58
C HIS A 7 -0.28 -15.32 -2.09
N LEU A 8 0.73 -14.80 -2.79
CA LEU A 8 0.62 -13.57 -3.55
C LEU A 8 -0.36 -13.77 -4.71
N PRO A 9 -1.13 -12.73 -5.10
CA PRO A 9 -1.82 -12.74 -6.39
C PRO A 9 -0.83 -13.08 -7.51
N ALA A 10 -1.18 -14.01 -8.39
CA ALA A 10 -0.27 -14.58 -9.39
C ALA A 10 0.38 -13.54 -10.33
N PHE A 11 -0.23 -12.36 -10.43
CA PHE A 11 0.26 -11.27 -11.27
C PHE A 11 1.30 -10.36 -10.60
N LEU A 12 1.48 -10.49 -9.29
CA LEU A 12 2.46 -9.71 -8.56
C LEU A 12 3.78 -10.48 -8.51
N PRO A 13 4.89 -9.86 -8.93
CA PRO A 13 6.20 -10.51 -8.81
C PRO A 13 6.58 -10.61 -7.34
N LYS A 14 7.41 -11.60 -6.99
CA LYS A 14 7.95 -11.71 -5.63
C LYS A 14 8.81 -10.49 -5.25
N THR A 15 9.50 -9.90 -6.21
CA THR A 15 10.35 -8.72 -6.01
C THR A 15 9.96 -7.63 -7.00
N VAL A 16 9.85 -6.39 -6.52
CA VAL A 16 9.56 -5.21 -7.33
C VAL A 16 10.79 -4.30 -7.34
N GLU A 17 11.41 -4.13 -8.51
CA GLU A 17 12.50 -3.16 -8.70
C GLU A 17 11.96 -1.73 -8.76
N PHE A 18 12.55 -0.81 -8.01
CA PHE A 18 12.20 0.62 -8.01
C PHE A 18 13.20 1.46 -8.79
N ALA A 19 14.49 1.12 -8.68
CA ALA A 19 15.60 1.74 -9.41
C ALA A 19 16.75 0.72 -9.51
N PRO A 20 17.77 0.95 -10.35
CA PRO A 20 18.95 0.10 -10.38
C PRO A 20 19.54 -0.04 -8.96
N GLY A 21 19.70 -1.28 -8.50
CA GLY A 21 20.20 -1.58 -7.15
C GLY A 21 19.16 -1.43 -6.02
N LEU A 22 17.94 -0.97 -6.28
CA LEU A 22 16.88 -0.80 -5.28
C LEU A 22 15.63 -1.60 -5.64
N SER A 23 15.28 -2.57 -4.80
CA SER A 23 14.06 -3.36 -4.96
C SER A 23 13.39 -3.66 -3.62
N TYR A 24 12.17 -4.19 -3.70
CA TYR A 24 11.40 -4.62 -2.53
C TYR A 24 10.91 -6.05 -2.72
N GLU A 25 11.27 -6.94 -1.80
CA GLU A 25 10.71 -8.28 -1.71
C GLU A 25 9.33 -8.21 -1.04
N LEU A 26 8.30 -8.66 -1.75
CA LEU A 26 6.95 -8.80 -1.23
C LEU A 26 6.88 -9.98 -0.27
N LEU A 27 6.42 -9.72 0.94
CA LEU A 27 6.22 -10.71 1.98
C LEU A 27 4.72 -10.95 2.13
N GLN A 28 4.17 -10.84 3.34
CA GLN A 28 2.83 -11.29 3.65
C GLN A 28 1.74 -10.27 3.28
N PRO A 29 0.65 -10.69 2.63
CA PRO A 29 -0.55 -9.86 2.52
C PRO A 29 -1.12 -9.50 3.89
N ILE A 30 -1.34 -8.21 4.13
CA ILE A 30 -2.09 -7.69 5.28
C ILE A 30 -3.58 -7.63 4.95
N THR A 31 -3.90 -7.40 3.68
CA THR A 31 -5.28 -7.40 3.17
C THR A 31 -5.43 -8.37 2.01
N THR A 32 -6.65 -8.80 1.74
CA THR A 32 -7.00 -9.39 0.44
C THR A 32 -7.03 -8.32 -0.65
N PHE A 33 -6.88 -8.73 -1.91
CA PHE A 33 -7.09 -7.83 -3.05
C PHE A 33 -8.56 -7.45 -3.15
N ARG A 34 -8.87 -6.15 -3.16
CA ARG A 34 -10.25 -5.63 -3.19
C ARG A 34 -10.39 -4.55 -4.23
N GLN A 35 -11.49 -4.59 -4.99
CA GLN A 35 -11.89 -3.48 -5.86
C GLN A 35 -12.41 -2.33 -4.98
N CYS A 36 -11.94 -1.12 -5.26
CA CYS A 36 -12.34 0.10 -4.57
C CYS A 36 -12.86 1.12 -5.59
N HIS A 37 -14.06 1.61 -5.34
CA HIS A 37 -14.76 2.58 -6.19
C HIS A 37 -14.78 3.98 -5.55
N ASP A 38 -13.95 4.20 -4.52
CA ASP A 38 -13.80 5.49 -3.82
C ASP A 38 -12.94 6.49 -4.61
N GLY A 39 -12.11 6.01 -5.54
CA GLY A 39 -11.26 6.81 -6.40
C GLY A 39 -11.75 6.97 -7.84
N SER A 40 -11.27 8.02 -8.49
CA SER A 40 -11.42 8.27 -9.93
C SER A 40 -10.03 8.36 -10.58
N PRO A 41 -9.69 7.47 -11.54
CA PRO A 41 -10.43 6.24 -11.87
C PRO A 41 -10.45 5.24 -10.70
N ALA A 42 -11.36 4.27 -10.76
CA ALA A 42 -11.46 3.20 -9.76
C ALA A 42 -10.23 2.28 -9.79
N GLU A 43 -9.83 1.78 -8.62
CA GLU A 43 -8.63 0.98 -8.44
C GLU A 43 -8.93 -0.27 -7.59
N GLY A 44 -8.35 -1.41 -7.97
CA GLY A 44 -8.17 -2.53 -7.05
C GLY A 44 -6.93 -2.31 -6.19
N ARG A 45 -6.95 -2.73 -4.92
CA ARG A 45 -5.80 -2.56 -4.02
C ARG A 45 -5.51 -3.80 -3.18
N ILE A 46 -4.24 -3.96 -2.86
CA ILE A 46 -3.73 -4.91 -1.86
C ILE A 46 -2.62 -4.24 -1.04
N VAL A 47 -2.54 -4.60 0.24
CA VAL A 47 -1.49 -4.13 1.15
C VAL A 47 -0.71 -5.33 1.64
N LEU A 48 0.62 -5.24 1.58
CA LEU A 48 1.54 -6.29 2.01
C LEU A 48 2.65 -5.72 2.89
N THR A 49 3.27 -6.58 3.69
CA THR A 49 4.61 -6.31 4.21
C THR A 49 5.64 -6.53 3.12
N CYS A 50 6.76 -5.82 3.19
CA CYS A 50 7.90 -6.00 2.29
C CYS A 50 9.23 -5.71 3.00
N LYS A 51 10.33 -6.17 2.40
CA LYS A 51 11.70 -5.79 2.79
C LYS A 51 12.41 -5.10 1.64
N ARG A 52 13.12 -4.03 1.96
CA ARG A 52 13.97 -3.33 0.99
C ARG A 52 15.22 -4.17 0.73
N ILE A 53 15.58 -4.31 -0.53
CA ILE A 53 16.85 -4.89 -0.98
C ILE A 53 17.61 -3.76 -1.67
N GLN A 54 18.81 -3.46 -1.16
CA GLN A 54 19.67 -2.43 -1.71
C GLN A 54 21.05 -3.01 -2.03
N ASP A 55 21.44 -2.95 -3.30
CA ASP A 55 22.71 -3.49 -3.82
C ASP A 55 22.95 -4.96 -3.43
N GLY A 56 21.87 -5.75 -3.41
CA GLY A 56 21.87 -7.17 -3.02
C GLY A 56 21.70 -7.43 -1.52
N GLU A 57 21.81 -6.41 -0.68
CA GLU A 57 21.67 -6.53 0.77
C GLU A 57 20.22 -6.31 1.23
N VAL A 58 19.70 -7.26 2.01
CA VAL A 58 18.33 -7.18 2.54
C VAL A 58 18.32 -6.32 3.80
N ASN A 59 17.51 -5.26 3.80
CA ASN A 59 17.33 -4.42 4.96
C ASN A 59 16.64 -5.18 6.10
N SER A 60 17.09 -4.95 7.34
CA SER A 60 16.49 -5.58 8.53
C SER A 60 15.10 -5.04 8.86
N LEU A 61 14.80 -3.80 8.46
CA LEU A 61 13.50 -3.18 8.66
C LEU A 61 12.48 -3.71 7.65
N GLU A 62 11.27 -3.97 8.15
CA GLU A 62 10.11 -4.21 7.32
C GLU A 62 9.37 -2.92 7.02
N TYR A 63 8.81 -2.87 5.81
CA TYR A 63 8.00 -1.79 5.30
C TYR A 63 6.61 -2.31 4.92
N ILE A 64 5.71 -1.39 4.63
CA ILE A 64 4.41 -1.68 4.04
C ILE A 64 4.44 -1.22 2.58
N ILE A 65 4.00 -2.10 1.68
CA ILE A 65 3.76 -1.75 0.28
C ILE A 65 2.28 -1.88 -0.04
N LYS A 66 1.71 -0.77 -0.52
CA LYS A 66 0.36 -0.73 -1.05
C LYS A 66 0.45 -0.72 -2.57
N ILE A 67 -0.16 -1.73 -3.18
CA ILE A 67 -0.19 -1.88 -4.62
C ILE A 67 -1.61 -1.61 -5.08
N LYS A 68 -1.79 -0.65 -5.99
CA LYS A 68 -3.08 -0.36 -6.61
C LYS A 68 -3.03 -0.60 -8.10
N ALA A 69 -4.05 -1.26 -8.62
CA ALA A 69 -4.24 -1.57 -10.03
C ALA A 69 -5.45 -0.82 -10.56
N ARG A 70 -5.28 0.02 -11.58
CA ARG A 70 -6.42 0.67 -12.25
C ARG A 70 -7.28 -0.39 -12.92
N VAL A 71 -8.58 -0.38 -12.64
CA VAL A 71 -9.55 -1.22 -13.34
C VAL A 71 -10.01 -0.48 -14.61
N PRO A 72 -9.88 -1.08 -15.81
CA PRO A 72 -10.44 -0.50 -17.03
C PRO A 72 -11.94 -0.28 -16.86
N GLU A 73 -12.44 0.89 -17.26
CA GLU A 73 -13.88 1.15 -17.25
C GLU A 73 -14.57 0.23 -18.26
N ARG A 74 -15.71 -0.35 -17.86
CA ARG A 74 -16.32 -1.45 -18.60
C ARG A 74 -16.99 -1.03 -19.91
N ASN A 75 -17.02 0.26 -20.25
CA ASN A 75 -17.54 0.82 -21.50
C ASN A 75 -16.99 2.24 -21.72
N SER A 76 -16.15 2.44 -22.73
CA SER A 76 -16.10 3.71 -23.47
C SER A 76 -15.59 3.43 -24.87
N ASP A 77 -16.52 3.43 -25.82
CA ASP A 77 -16.22 3.66 -27.22
C ASP A 77 -15.35 4.93 -27.36
N SER A 78 -14.42 4.89 -28.32
CA SER A 78 -13.65 6.03 -28.84
C SER A 78 -12.53 6.59 -27.95
N GLU A 79 -11.30 6.28 -28.35
CA GLU A 79 -10.10 7.16 -28.32
C GLU A 79 -9.91 8.10 -27.12
N ALA A 80 -10.13 7.62 -25.89
CA ALA A 80 -9.66 8.35 -24.72
C ALA A 80 -8.14 8.13 -24.60
N THR A 81 -7.36 9.06 -25.17
CA THR A 81 -5.97 9.34 -24.81
C THR A 81 -5.90 9.69 -23.33
N THR A 82 -6.04 8.68 -22.46
CA THR A 82 -6.03 8.89 -21.02
C THR A 82 -4.61 8.64 -20.57
N GLU A 83 -3.83 9.71 -20.48
CA GLU A 83 -2.53 9.66 -19.82
C GLU A 83 -2.64 8.91 -18.49
N ALA A 84 -1.60 8.13 -18.24
CA ALA A 84 -1.31 7.28 -17.09
C ALA A 84 -1.40 7.96 -15.73
N THR A 85 -2.53 8.55 -15.36
CA THR A 85 -2.64 9.29 -14.10
C THR A 85 -3.18 8.37 -13.01
N SER A 86 -2.40 8.21 -11.95
CA SER A 86 -2.82 7.57 -10.70
C SER A 86 -4.12 8.20 -10.17
N SER A 87 -4.98 7.44 -9.47
CA SER A 87 -6.27 7.98 -9.02
C SER A 87 -6.14 9.19 -8.10
N ASN A 88 -7.21 9.97 -7.98
CA ASN A 88 -7.30 11.04 -6.98
C ASN A 88 -6.96 10.56 -5.55
N THR A 89 -7.36 9.34 -5.16
CA THR A 89 -7.03 8.77 -3.85
C THR A 89 -5.54 8.47 -3.72
N THR A 90 -4.90 7.96 -4.78
CA THR A 90 -3.44 7.73 -4.80
C THR A 90 -2.68 9.04 -4.68
N ARG A 91 -3.07 10.07 -5.43
CA ARG A 91 -2.43 11.40 -5.32
C ARG A 91 -2.61 12.01 -3.93
N ALA A 92 -3.80 11.90 -3.35
CA ALA A 92 -4.06 12.38 -1.99
C ALA A 92 -3.25 11.63 -0.93
N GLU A 93 -3.13 10.31 -1.07
CA GLU A 93 -2.33 9.46 -0.20
C GLU A 93 -0.84 9.80 -0.27
N LEU A 94 -0.28 9.94 -1.47
CA LEU A 94 1.12 10.35 -1.64
C LEU A 94 1.40 11.72 -1.03
N LYS A 95 0.47 12.68 -1.22
CA LYS A 95 0.57 14.00 -0.59
C LYS A 95 0.58 13.89 0.93
N ALA A 96 -0.35 13.13 1.52
CA ALA A 96 -0.43 12.96 2.97
C ALA A 96 0.83 12.30 3.55
N LEU A 97 1.28 11.18 2.98
CA LEU A 97 2.48 10.47 3.42
C LEU A 97 3.75 11.32 3.29
N SER A 98 3.85 12.15 2.25
CA SER A 98 4.95 13.10 2.08
C SER A 98 4.93 14.19 3.14
N VAL A 99 3.75 14.74 3.45
CA VAL A 99 3.59 15.73 4.54
C VAL A 99 4.03 15.13 5.88
N PHE A 100 3.56 13.91 6.21
CA PHE A 100 3.93 13.25 7.47
C PHE A 100 5.43 12.99 7.58
N ARG A 101 6.08 12.56 6.49
CA ARG A 101 7.54 12.43 6.41
C ARG A 101 8.23 13.77 6.66
N ASN A 102 7.79 14.83 5.98
CA ASN A 102 8.46 16.14 6.04
C ASN A 102 8.40 16.79 7.43
N ILE A 103 7.31 16.56 8.17
CA ILE A 103 7.17 17.03 9.56
C ILE A 103 7.69 16.01 10.58
N ASN A 104 8.26 14.89 10.13
CA ASN A 104 8.71 13.76 10.96
C ASN A 104 7.67 13.31 12.00
N ASN A 105 6.41 13.15 11.57
CA ASN A 105 5.30 12.82 12.48
C ASN A 105 5.49 11.41 13.07
N PRO A 106 5.63 11.22 14.40
CA PRO A 106 5.91 9.92 14.99
C PRO A 106 4.70 8.97 15.03
N TYR A 107 3.50 9.47 14.73
CA TYR A 107 2.23 8.76 14.85
C TYR A 107 1.62 8.34 13.50
N ALA A 108 2.23 8.70 12.38
CA ALA A 108 1.76 8.39 11.04
C ALA A 108 2.84 7.71 10.20
N PRO A 109 2.46 6.84 9.25
CA PRO A 109 3.41 6.25 8.32
C PRO A 109 4.02 7.32 7.41
N HIS A 110 5.28 7.13 7.04
CA HIS A 110 6.02 8.04 6.18
C HIS A 110 6.19 7.44 4.80
N LEU A 111 6.13 8.27 3.76
CA LEU A 111 6.46 7.84 2.40
C LEU A 111 7.93 7.44 2.32
N VAL A 112 8.21 6.21 1.93
CA VAL A 112 9.58 5.72 1.70
C VAL A 112 9.92 5.85 0.22
N ASP A 113 9.15 5.17 -0.64
CA ASP A 113 9.34 5.14 -2.09
C ASP A 113 8.00 5.07 -2.84
N TYR A 114 8.01 5.48 -4.11
CA TYR A 114 6.88 5.40 -5.01
C TYR A 114 7.30 4.99 -6.41
N LYS A 115 6.52 4.12 -7.05
CA LYS A 115 6.70 3.72 -8.45
C LYS A 115 5.37 3.58 -9.16
N GLU A 116 5.35 3.97 -10.43
CA GLU A 116 4.30 3.62 -11.39
C GLU A 116 4.83 2.61 -12.40
N ALA A 117 4.00 1.66 -12.81
CA ALA A 117 4.33 0.69 -13.84
C ALA A 117 3.12 0.40 -14.72
N VAL A 118 3.38 0.06 -15.99
CA VAL A 118 2.36 -0.47 -16.89
C VAL A 118 2.33 -1.98 -16.75
N GLN A 119 1.14 -2.56 -16.69
CA GLN A 119 0.96 -4.01 -16.71
C GLN A 119 1.26 -4.56 -18.10
N GLY A 120 2.14 -5.57 -18.15
CA GLY A 120 2.44 -6.28 -19.39
C GLY A 120 1.22 -7.03 -19.96
N PRO A 121 1.36 -7.63 -21.16
CA PRO A 121 0.25 -8.29 -21.87
C PRO A 121 -0.34 -9.50 -21.14
N HIS A 122 0.37 -10.05 -20.16
CA HIS A 122 -0.05 -11.19 -19.35
C HIS A 122 -0.49 -10.81 -17.93
N GLY A 123 -0.58 -9.51 -17.62
CA GLY A 123 -1.15 -9.03 -16.36
C GLY A 123 -2.67 -9.24 -16.31
N PRO A 124 -3.30 -9.12 -15.12
CA PRO A 124 -4.75 -9.28 -14.97
C PRO A 124 -5.49 -8.19 -15.73
N LEU A 125 -4.84 -7.06 -15.97
CA LEU A 125 -5.37 -5.90 -16.69
C LEU A 125 -4.30 -5.43 -17.70
N PRO A 126 -4.16 -6.08 -18.87
CA PRO A 126 -3.18 -5.70 -19.88
C PRO A 126 -3.29 -4.22 -20.28
N GLY A 127 -2.18 -3.49 -20.29
CA GLY A 127 -2.19 -2.04 -20.56
C GLY A 127 -2.73 -1.18 -19.41
N GLY A 128 -3.18 -1.80 -18.32
CA GLY A 128 -3.53 -1.12 -17.07
C GLY A 128 -2.30 -0.61 -16.33
N TYR A 129 -2.53 0.23 -15.31
CA TYR A 129 -1.46 0.81 -14.49
C TYR A 129 -1.42 0.15 -13.12
N LEU A 130 -0.20 0.00 -12.59
CA LEU A 130 0.08 -0.34 -11.20
C LEU A 130 0.80 0.83 -10.55
N THR A 131 0.38 1.16 -9.34
CA THR A 131 1.13 2.04 -8.46
C THR A 131 1.62 1.24 -7.26
N PHE A 132 2.84 1.53 -6.84
CA PHE A 132 3.50 0.90 -5.70
C PHE A 132 3.89 2.01 -4.74
N THR A 133 3.21 2.08 -3.59
CA THR A 133 3.52 3.05 -2.54
C THR A 133 4.13 2.32 -1.37
N VAL A 134 5.41 2.58 -1.08
CA VAL A 134 6.12 2.02 0.07
C VAL A 134 6.08 3.03 1.21
N MET A 135 5.72 2.58 2.40
CA MET A 135 5.66 3.39 3.61
C MET A 135 6.25 2.64 4.81
N THR A 136 6.61 3.39 5.85
CA THR A 136 7.10 2.79 7.11
C THR A 136 6.03 1.88 7.73
N LYS A 137 6.47 0.78 8.34
CA LYS A 137 5.60 -0.10 9.14
C LYS A 137 5.44 0.52 10.53
N MET A 138 4.19 0.82 10.90
CA MET A 138 3.87 1.34 12.22
C MET A 138 3.95 0.23 13.28
N PRO A 139 4.39 0.54 14.51
CA PRO A 139 4.35 -0.42 15.62
C PRO A 139 2.91 -0.69 16.08
N GLY A 140 2.72 -1.83 16.73
CA GLY A 140 1.45 -2.22 17.35
C GLY A 140 0.52 -3.04 16.45
N ASP A 141 -0.64 -3.36 17.01
CA ASP A 141 -1.68 -4.15 16.36
C ASP A 141 -2.88 -3.29 15.97
N SER A 142 -3.61 -3.73 14.94
CA SER A 142 -4.82 -3.02 14.53
C SER A 142 -5.91 -3.12 15.60
N LEU A 143 -6.61 -2.02 15.86
CA LEU A 143 -7.77 -2.00 16.77
C LEU A 143 -8.88 -2.97 16.33
N HIS A 144 -8.94 -3.28 15.03
CA HIS A 144 -9.82 -4.32 14.50
C HIS A 144 -9.45 -5.71 15.03
N ASN A 145 -8.16 -6.08 14.97
CA ASN A 145 -7.67 -7.37 15.48
C ASN A 145 -7.79 -7.46 17.00
N LEU A 146 -7.64 -6.34 17.70
CA LEU A 146 -7.80 -6.27 19.16
C LEU A 146 -9.27 -6.31 19.61
N TYR A 147 -10.23 -6.42 18.68
CA TYR A 147 -11.66 -6.39 18.98
C TYR A 147 -12.05 -5.20 19.86
N PHE A 148 -11.61 -4.00 19.46
CA PHE A 148 -11.78 -2.76 20.22
C PHE A 148 -13.20 -2.54 20.76
N TRP A 149 -14.23 -2.87 19.99
CA TRP A 149 -15.63 -2.71 20.40
C TRP A 149 -16.10 -3.68 21.48
N GLY A 150 -15.36 -4.75 21.75
CA GLY A 150 -15.60 -5.64 22.88
C GLY A 150 -14.79 -5.32 24.12
N MET A 151 -13.92 -4.31 24.07
CA MET A 151 -13.20 -3.84 25.25
C MET A 151 -14.15 -3.10 26.21
N THR A 152 -13.74 -3.00 27.46
CA THR A 152 -14.45 -2.21 28.47
C THR A 152 -14.45 -0.72 28.11
N ASP A 153 -15.37 0.04 28.70
CA ASP A 153 -15.43 1.50 28.48
C ASP A 153 -14.14 2.20 28.87
N ASP A 154 -13.51 1.77 29.98
CA ASP A 154 -12.26 2.35 30.47
C ASP A 154 -11.08 2.11 29.51
N GLU A 155 -10.93 0.89 29.00
CA GLU A 155 -9.90 0.56 28.00
C GLU A 155 -10.09 1.35 26.70
N ARG A 156 -11.35 1.45 26.22
CA ARG A 156 -11.66 2.23 25.02
C ARG A 156 -11.38 3.71 25.23
N LYS A 157 -11.71 4.24 26.40
CA LYS A 157 -11.44 5.63 26.76
C LYS A 157 -9.94 5.91 26.78
N GLU A 158 -9.13 5.04 27.40
CA GLU A 158 -7.68 5.19 27.43
C GLU A 158 -7.09 5.24 26.01
N ILE A 159 -7.47 4.29 25.14
CA ILE A 159 -7.01 4.26 23.75
C ILE A 159 -7.42 5.54 23.00
N THR A 160 -8.66 5.99 23.21
CA THR A 160 -9.18 7.21 22.56
C THR A 160 -8.40 8.45 23.01
N GLU A 161 -8.12 8.58 24.31
CA GLU A 161 -7.34 9.70 24.86
C GLU A 161 -5.92 9.73 24.29
N ARG A 162 -5.28 8.56 24.13
CA ARG A 162 -3.96 8.46 23.48
C ARG A 162 -4.02 8.82 22.00
N PHE A 163 -5.09 8.45 21.29
CA PHE A 163 -5.27 8.80 19.89
C PHE A 163 -5.39 10.31 19.67
N LEU A 164 -6.04 11.03 20.59
CA LEU A 164 -6.15 12.49 20.51
C LEU A 164 -4.80 13.21 20.60
N ILE A 165 -3.80 12.62 21.26
CA ILE A 165 -2.42 13.17 21.28
C ILE A 165 -1.82 13.15 19.87
N ALA A 166 -2.09 12.10 19.09
CA ALA A 166 -1.58 11.95 17.74
C ALA A 166 -2.23 12.91 16.71
N LEU A 167 -3.35 13.53 17.06
CA LEU A 167 -4.09 14.46 16.19
C LEU A 167 -3.70 15.94 16.39
N ARG A 168 -2.86 16.25 17.38
CA ARG A 168 -2.37 17.61 17.67
C ARG A 168 -1.10 17.91 16.89
#